data_AF-A0A960YWX4-F1
#
_entry.id   AF-A0A960YWX4-F1
#
_cell.length_a   1.000
_cell.length_b   1.000
_cell.length_c   1.000
_cell.angle_alpha   90.00
_cell.angle_beta   90.00
_cell.angle_gamma   90.00
#
_symmetry.space_group_name_H-M   'P 1'
#
loop_
_entity.id
_entity.type
_entity.pdbx_description
1 polymer ?
#
loop_
_entity_poly.entity_id
_entity_poly.type
_entity_poly.pdbx_seq_one_letter_code
_entity_poly.pdbx_strand_id
1 'polypeptide(L)'
;MKHFKFFFIILFLVTTQLNSEPTLLTQNMNGISPEIHYFCSSENSQIIYEVIHSEKFQPLPENKNSLGVLRGSCWFFINTLNSLDVPVDWIFQIFHPNYNFVDFYYITDNKIKKEFHIGSDLPFSLRPLPHKSFLFPVNSLSGEKGRVYIKVFYKEGGH
;
A
#
# COMPACT_ATOMS: atom_id res chain seq x y z
N MET A 1 -47.40 -41.33 -16.76
CA MET A 1 -46.83 -39.97 -16.64
C MET A 1 -45.95 -39.91 -15.39
N LYS A 2 -44.62 -39.91 -15.54
CA LYS A 2 -43.69 -39.77 -14.41
C LYS A 2 -43.43 -38.27 -14.19
N HIS A 3 -43.80 -37.75 -13.02
CA HIS A 3 -43.54 -36.37 -12.63
C HIS A 3 -42.03 -36.18 -12.36
N PHE A 4 -41.37 -35.37 -13.17
CA PHE A 4 -39.97 -34.98 -12.95
C PHE A 4 -39.95 -33.79 -12.00
N LYS A 5 -39.61 -34.01 -10.73
CA LYS A 5 -39.39 -32.94 -9.75
C LYS A 5 -38.04 -32.28 -10.04
N PHE A 6 -38.05 -31.08 -10.58
CA PHE A 6 -36.84 -30.28 -10.77
C PHE A 6 -36.45 -29.69 -9.41
N PHE A 7 -35.39 -30.24 -8.79
CA PHE A 7 -34.83 -29.71 -7.56
C PHE A 7 -33.80 -28.63 -7.96
N PHE A 8 -34.19 -27.36 -7.86
CA PHE A 8 -33.32 -26.23 -8.15
C PHE A 8 -32.44 -25.97 -6.92
N ILE A 9 -31.19 -26.43 -6.94
CA ILE A 9 -30.20 -26.10 -5.91
C ILE A 9 -29.68 -24.70 -6.25
N ILE A 10 -30.17 -23.69 -5.53
CA ILE A 10 -29.59 -22.34 -5.58
C ILE A 10 -28.31 -22.38 -4.74
N LEU A 11 -27.17 -22.56 -5.41
CA LEU A 11 -25.85 -22.42 -4.80
C LEU A 11 -25.58 -20.93 -4.63
N PHE A 12 -25.85 -20.39 -3.44
CA PHE A 12 -25.43 -19.05 -3.06
C PHE A 12 -23.91 -19.09 -2.85
N LEU A 13 -23.14 -18.77 -3.90
CA LEU A 13 -21.72 -18.45 -3.77
C LEU A 13 -21.63 -17.17 -2.93
N VAL A 14 -21.51 -17.32 -1.61
CA VAL A 14 -21.08 -16.25 -0.73
C VAL A 14 -19.62 -15.99 -1.07
N THR A 15 -19.38 -15.08 -2.02
CA THR A 15 -18.05 -14.52 -2.23
C THR A 15 -17.76 -13.66 -1.01
N THR A 16 -17.06 -14.21 -0.03
CA THR A 16 -16.42 -13.39 1.00
C THR A 16 -15.45 -12.46 0.28
N GLN A 17 -15.79 -11.18 0.17
CA GLN A 17 -14.84 -10.18 -0.26
C GLN A 17 -13.73 -10.16 0.80
N LEU A 18 -12.52 -10.59 0.41
CA LEU A 18 -11.33 -10.45 1.25
C LEU A 18 -11.02 -8.95 1.30
N ASN A 19 -11.72 -8.22 2.14
CA ASN A 19 -11.34 -6.86 2.47
C ASN A 19 -10.19 -6.97 3.47
N SER A 20 -9.02 -6.45 3.11
CA SER A 20 -7.89 -6.37 4.03
C SER A 20 -8.29 -5.55 5.26
N GLU A 21 -7.95 -6.03 6.45
CA GLU A 21 -8.25 -5.29 7.67
C GLU A 21 -7.37 -4.03 7.73
N PRO A 22 -7.95 -2.84 8.00
CA PRO A 22 -7.16 -1.63 8.06
C PRO A 22 -6.23 -1.66 9.27
N THR A 23 -5.02 -1.16 9.07
CA THR A 23 -4.10 -0.90 10.18
C THR A 23 -4.66 0.25 11.02
N LEU A 24 -4.96 -0.04 12.30
CA LEU A 24 -5.46 0.96 13.22
C LEU A 24 -4.35 1.94 13.60
N LEU A 25 -4.58 3.22 13.33
CA LEU A 25 -3.71 4.29 13.79
C LEU A 25 -4.05 4.60 15.25
N THR A 26 -3.05 4.52 16.11
CA THR A 26 -3.16 4.81 17.55
C THR A 26 -2.11 5.83 17.95
N GLN A 27 -2.19 6.35 19.18
CA GLN A 27 -1.19 7.27 19.72
C GLN A 27 0.20 6.62 19.88
N ASN A 28 0.27 5.28 19.89
CA ASN A 28 1.53 4.54 19.98
C ASN A 28 1.59 3.45 18.91
N MET A 29 2.28 3.76 17.81
CA MET A 29 2.42 2.88 16.65
C MET A 29 3.61 1.91 16.75
N ASN A 30 4.25 1.78 17.92
CA ASN A 30 5.42 0.91 18.07
C ASN A 30 5.04 -0.56 17.85
N GLY A 31 5.72 -1.22 16.91
CA GLY A 31 5.56 -2.66 16.65
C GLY A 31 4.36 -3.03 15.79
N ILE A 32 3.64 -2.06 15.21
CA ILE A 32 2.54 -2.35 14.28
C ILE A 32 3.12 -2.76 12.93
N SER A 33 2.84 -4.00 12.51
CA SER A 33 3.12 -4.49 11.16
C SER A 33 1.83 -4.46 10.36
N PRO A 34 1.69 -3.54 9.39
CA PRO A 34 0.48 -3.49 8.58
C PRO A 34 0.36 -4.72 7.69
N GLU A 35 -0.87 -5.06 7.31
CA GLU A 35 -1.09 -6.00 6.21
C GLU A 35 -0.68 -5.32 4.89
N ILE A 36 0.46 -5.73 4.35
CA ILE A 36 1.02 -5.18 3.12
C ILE A 36 0.54 -6.00 1.95
N HIS A 37 0.03 -5.34 0.93
CA HIS A 37 -0.21 -5.93 -0.37
C HIS A 37 0.81 -5.43 -1.38
N TYR A 38 1.17 -6.25 -2.34
CA TYR A 38 2.14 -5.86 -3.36
C TYR A 38 1.86 -6.49 -4.72
N PHE A 39 2.43 -5.89 -5.76
CA PHE A 39 2.73 -6.56 -7.01
C PHE A 39 3.99 -5.95 -7.61
N CYS A 40 4.72 -6.73 -8.40
CA CYS A 40 5.90 -6.25 -9.12
C CYS A 40 5.72 -6.40 -10.63
N SER A 41 6.33 -5.50 -11.38
CA SER A 41 6.41 -5.50 -12.83
C SER A 41 7.84 -5.23 -13.28
N SER A 42 8.23 -5.86 -14.37
CA SER A 42 9.47 -5.52 -15.08
C SER A 42 9.40 -4.14 -15.74
N GLU A 43 8.19 -3.63 -15.98
CA GLU A 43 7.96 -2.30 -16.55
C GLU A 43 7.79 -1.25 -15.46
N ASN A 44 8.32 -0.04 -15.67
CA ASN A 44 8.16 1.10 -14.76
C ASN A 44 7.04 2.08 -15.20
N SER A 45 6.14 1.65 -16.08
CA SER A 45 5.17 2.50 -16.78
C SER A 45 3.88 2.78 -15.99
N GLN A 46 3.55 1.96 -14.99
CA GLN A 46 2.25 2.08 -14.33
C GLN A 46 2.16 3.35 -13.49
N ILE A 47 1.00 4.00 -13.56
CA ILE A 47 0.66 5.23 -12.83
C ILE A 47 -0.41 4.97 -11.77
N ILE A 48 -0.47 5.83 -10.75
CA ILE A 48 -1.36 5.63 -9.59
C ILE A 48 -2.83 5.44 -10.00
N TYR A 49 -3.34 6.21 -10.97
CA TYR A 49 -4.75 6.15 -11.41
C TYR A 49 -5.18 4.77 -11.95
N GLU A 50 -4.24 4.02 -12.54
CA GLU A 50 -4.48 2.66 -13.01
C GLU A 50 -4.35 1.65 -11.86
N VAL A 51 -3.36 1.87 -11.00
CA VAL A 51 -2.98 0.97 -9.90
C VAL A 51 -4.08 0.87 -8.84
N ILE A 52 -4.77 1.97 -8.52
CA ILE A 52 -5.82 1.98 -7.50
C ILE A 52 -7.00 1.05 -7.83
N HIS A 53 -7.21 0.73 -9.12
CA HIS A 53 -8.25 -0.16 -9.62
C HIS A 53 -7.72 -1.54 -10.01
N SER A 54 -6.45 -1.84 -9.71
CA SER A 54 -5.81 -3.08 -10.14
C SER A 54 -6.11 -4.26 -9.22
N GLU A 55 -6.48 -5.39 -9.81
CA GLU A 55 -6.64 -6.68 -9.10
C GLU A 55 -5.32 -7.47 -9.00
N LYS A 56 -4.18 -6.88 -9.40
CA LYS A 56 -2.86 -7.55 -9.43
C LYS A 56 -2.23 -7.73 -8.04
N PHE A 57 -2.75 -7.05 -7.03
CA PHE A 57 -2.17 -7.06 -5.70
C PHE A 57 -2.43 -8.39 -4.98
N GLN A 58 -1.39 -8.90 -4.33
CA GLN A 58 -1.46 -10.05 -3.45
C GLN A 58 -0.91 -9.69 -2.06
N PRO A 59 -1.40 -10.32 -0.98
CA PRO A 59 -0.88 -10.07 0.35
C PRO A 59 0.58 -10.53 0.46
N LEU A 60 1.35 -9.82 1.27
CA LEU A 60 2.67 -10.25 1.69
C LEU A 60 2.53 -11.45 2.65
N PRO A 61 3.33 -12.52 2.53
CA PRO A 61 3.22 -13.66 3.43
C PRO A 61 3.39 -13.24 4.90
N GLU A 62 2.59 -13.81 5.83
CA GLU A 62 2.49 -13.42 7.26
C GLU A 62 3.84 -13.34 8.01
N ASN A 63 4.87 -14.04 7.52
CA ASN A 63 6.19 -14.12 8.17
C ASN A 63 7.24 -13.23 7.47
N LYS A 64 6.82 -12.35 6.57
CA LYS A 64 7.71 -11.48 5.80
C LYS A 64 7.31 -10.02 6.00
N ASN A 65 8.30 -9.22 6.41
CA ASN A 65 8.17 -7.77 6.51
C ASN A 65 8.93 -7.07 5.36
N SER A 66 9.51 -7.86 4.45
CA SER A 66 10.28 -7.42 3.29
C SER A 66 10.26 -8.50 2.22
N LEU A 67 10.36 -8.07 0.96
CA LEU A 67 10.51 -8.96 -0.21
C LEU A 67 11.98 -9.26 -0.54
N GLY A 68 12.93 -8.73 0.24
CA GLY A 68 14.36 -8.81 -0.08
C GLY A 68 14.75 -7.80 -1.16
N VAL A 69 15.76 -8.13 -1.96
CA VAL A 69 16.21 -7.26 -3.07
C VAL A 69 15.19 -7.34 -4.21
N LEU A 70 14.50 -6.22 -4.43
CA LEU A 70 13.54 -6.07 -5.52
C LEU A 70 14.25 -5.57 -6.78
N ARG A 71 13.88 -6.11 -7.94
CA ARG A 71 14.33 -5.62 -9.25
C ARG A 71 13.13 -5.07 -10.02
N GLY A 72 13.33 -3.98 -10.75
CA GLY A 72 12.25 -3.35 -11.50
C GLY A 72 11.34 -2.51 -10.63
N SER A 73 10.06 -2.46 -10.98
CA SER A 73 9.04 -1.64 -10.33
C SER A 73 8.15 -2.51 -9.44
N CYS A 74 8.00 -2.15 -8.18
CA CYS A 74 7.05 -2.81 -7.28
C CYS A 74 6.12 -1.79 -6.67
N TRP A 75 4.83 -2.10 -6.72
CA TRP A 75 3.79 -1.37 -6.04
C TRP A 75 3.41 -2.08 -4.76
N PHE A 76 3.16 -1.28 -3.73
CA PHE A 76 2.68 -1.73 -2.42
C PHE A 76 1.47 -0.90 -2.04
N PHE A 77 0.56 -1.49 -1.27
CA PHE A 77 -0.39 -0.71 -0.51
C PHE A 77 -0.60 -1.25 0.90
N ILE A 78 -1.01 -0.35 1.79
CA ILE A 78 -1.58 -0.67 3.10
C ILE A 78 -2.89 0.12 3.30
N ASN A 79 -3.85 -0.49 3.98
CA ASN A 79 -5.04 0.22 4.44
C ASN A 79 -4.81 0.74 5.87
N THR A 80 -5.33 1.92 6.15
CA THR A 80 -5.20 2.62 7.44
C THR A 80 -6.56 3.12 7.90
N LEU A 81 -6.78 3.12 9.21
CA LEU A 81 -7.95 3.72 9.84
C LEU A 81 -7.51 4.49 11.06
N ASN A 82 -7.78 5.80 11.10
CA ASN A 82 -7.69 6.53 12.35
C ASN A 82 -8.92 6.21 13.21
N SER A 83 -8.78 5.30 14.18
CA SER A 83 -9.86 4.91 15.08
C SER A 83 -10.01 5.82 16.30
N LEU A 84 -9.23 6.90 16.38
CA LEU A 84 -9.32 7.88 17.45
C LEU A 84 -10.35 8.96 17.13
N ASP A 85 -10.91 9.58 18.16
CA ASP A 85 -11.83 10.73 18.06
C ASP A 85 -11.10 12.07 17.80
N VAL A 86 -9.81 12.01 17.45
CA VAL A 86 -8.95 13.17 17.20
C VAL A 86 -8.08 12.92 15.96
N PRO A 87 -7.65 13.98 15.25
CA PRO A 87 -6.66 13.84 14.19
C PRO A 87 -5.34 13.26 14.73
N VAL A 88 -4.64 12.50 13.88
CA VAL A 88 -3.33 11.92 14.20
C VAL A 88 -2.31 12.25 13.11
N ASP A 89 -1.15 12.74 13.55
CA ASP A 89 0.04 12.86 12.71
C ASP A 89 0.90 11.62 12.87
N TRP A 90 1.33 11.06 11.75
CA TRP A 90 2.12 9.83 11.73
C TRP A 90 3.11 9.84 10.57
N ILE A 91 4.11 8.97 10.67
CA ILE A 91 5.17 8.86 9.66
C ILE A 91 5.11 7.47 9.07
N PHE A 92 4.93 7.39 7.75
CA PHE A 92 5.20 6.16 7.02
C PHE A 92 6.70 6.07 6.73
N GLN A 93 7.35 5.00 7.17
CA GLN A 93 8.78 4.79 6.99
C GLN A 93 9.04 3.63 6.04
N ILE A 94 9.88 3.87 5.03
CA ILE A 94 10.49 2.80 4.24
C ILE A 94 11.92 2.58 4.75
N PHE A 95 12.15 1.40 5.29
CA PHE A 95 13.49 0.88 5.55
C PHE A 95 14.14 0.54 4.19
N HIS A 96 15.46 0.76 4.03
CA HIS A 96 16.22 0.67 2.77
C HIS A 96 16.19 1.93 1.86
N PRO A 97 17.03 2.94 2.13
CA PRO A 97 17.00 4.23 1.43
C PRO A 97 17.70 4.27 0.06
N ASN A 98 17.88 3.11 -0.55
CA ASN A 98 18.69 2.90 -1.74
C ASN A 98 17.85 2.58 -2.99
N TYR A 99 16.53 2.79 -2.92
CA TYR A 99 15.68 2.80 -4.11
C TYR A 99 15.94 4.05 -4.95
N ASN A 100 16.16 3.86 -6.26
CA ASN A 100 16.45 4.95 -7.20
C ASN A 100 15.30 5.94 -7.27
N PHE A 101 14.06 5.42 -7.33
CA PHE A 101 12.84 6.21 -7.27
C PHE A 101 11.83 5.59 -6.30
N VAL A 102 11.14 6.46 -5.59
CA VAL A 102 10.07 6.14 -4.65
C VAL A 102 8.95 7.14 -4.84
N ASP A 103 7.78 6.65 -5.27
CA ASP A 103 6.55 7.43 -5.31
C ASP A 103 5.68 7.03 -4.11
N PHE A 104 5.24 8.01 -3.35
CA PHE A 104 4.33 7.85 -2.22
C PHE A 104 3.01 8.53 -2.56
N TYR A 105 1.90 7.86 -2.25
CA TYR A 105 0.56 8.43 -2.32
C TYR A 105 -0.23 8.06 -1.06
N TYR A 106 -0.89 9.03 -0.45
CA TYR A 106 -1.92 8.80 0.56
C TYR A 106 -3.28 9.19 -0.01
N ILE A 107 -4.20 8.24 -0.09
CA ILE A 107 -5.50 8.38 -0.74
C ILE A 107 -6.62 8.22 0.28
N THR A 108 -7.52 9.19 0.31
CA THR A 108 -8.71 9.22 1.18
C THR A 108 -9.89 9.69 0.34
N ASP A 109 -11.09 9.15 0.56
CA ASP A 109 -12.29 9.50 -0.22
C ASP A 109 -12.05 9.49 -1.75
N ASN A 110 -11.30 8.48 -2.22
CA ASN A 110 -10.88 8.31 -3.62
C ASN A 110 -10.10 9.50 -4.22
N LYS A 111 -9.46 10.33 -3.39
CA LYS A 111 -8.62 11.45 -3.81
C LYS A 111 -7.22 11.33 -3.22
N ILE A 112 -6.21 11.72 -4.00
CA ILE A 112 -4.85 11.84 -3.51
C ILE A 112 -4.80 13.04 -2.54
N LYS A 113 -4.62 12.75 -1.26
CA LYS A 113 -4.50 13.75 -0.19
C LYS A 113 -3.06 14.22 -0.03
N LYS A 114 -2.09 13.32 -0.23
CA LYS A 114 -0.64 13.63 -0.23
C LYS A 114 0.08 12.79 -1.27
N GLU A 115 1.11 13.38 -1.87
CA GLU A 115 2.03 12.66 -2.75
C GLU A 115 3.47 13.17 -2.59
N PHE A 116 4.44 12.28 -2.79
CA PHE A 116 5.87 12.63 -2.80
C PHE A 116 6.61 11.79 -3.84
N HIS A 117 7.55 12.42 -4.54
CA HIS A 117 8.42 11.78 -5.54
C HIS A 117 9.88 11.99 -5.15
N ILE A 118 10.50 10.94 -4.61
CA ILE A 118 11.84 11.01 -4.04
C ILE A 118 12.66 9.79 -4.48
N GLY A 119 13.90 9.68 -4.03
CA GLY A 119 14.76 8.55 -4.37
C GLY A 119 16.22 8.82 -4.08
N SER A 120 17.08 7.83 -4.31
CA SER A 120 18.53 8.02 -4.25
C SER A 120 19.07 8.74 -5.48
N ASP A 121 18.40 8.63 -6.63
CA ASP A 121 18.79 9.28 -7.89
C ASP A 121 18.22 10.70 -8.01
N LEU A 122 17.46 11.15 -7.01
CA LEU A 122 16.80 12.46 -6.98
C LEU A 122 17.44 13.38 -5.90
N PRO A 123 17.36 14.71 -6.06
CA PRO A 123 17.90 15.65 -5.08
C PRO A 123 17.39 15.39 -3.67
N PHE A 124 18.30 15.37 -2.69
CA PHE A 124 17.95 15.12 -1.28
C PHE A 124 16.92 16.11 -0.73
N SER A 125 16.89 17.34 -1.25
CA SER A 125 15.92 18.39 -0.88
C SER A 125 14.48 18.07 -1.24
N LEU A 126 14.21 17.07 -2.10
CA LEU A 126 12.85 16.60 -2.37
C LEU A 126 12.29 15.74 -1.23
N ARG A 127 13.13 15.27 -0.30
CA ARG A 127 12.67 14.51 0.87
C ARG A 127 11.90 15.42 1.82
N PRO A 128 10.67 15.06 2.23
CA PRO A 128 9.87 15.90 3.13
C PRO A 128 10.48 15.98 4.53
N LEU A 129 11.24 14.97 4.94
CA LEU A 129 12.03 14.96 6.17
C LEU A 129 13.50 14.61 5.84
N PRO A 130 14.48 15.39 6.32
CA PRO A 130 15.90 15.18 6.01
C PRO A 130 16.47 14.01 6.83
N HIS A 131 16.15 12.79 6.41
CA HIS A 131 16.56 11.57 7.10
C HIS A 131 17.15 10.55 6.11
N LYS A 132 17.99 9.64 6.62
CA LYS A 132 18.59 8.58 5.81
C LYS A 132 17.52 7.70 5.18
N SER A 133 16.54 7.24 5.95
CA SER A 133 15.35 6.54 5.48
C SER A 133 14.39 7.47 4.75
N PHE A 134 13.56 6.92 3.87
CA PHE A 134 12.44 7.65 3.31
C PHE A 134 11.31 7.71 4.34
N LEU A 135 10.98 8.92 4.77
CA LEU A 135 9.94 9.20 5.77
C LEU A 135 8.87 10.09 5.14
N PHE A 136 7.61 9.69 5.24
CA PHE A 136 6.48 10.42 4.66
C PHE A 136 5.53 10.85 5.78
N PRO A 137 5.47 12.15 6.12
CA PRO A 137 4.57 12.64 7.16
C PRO A 137 3.14 12.70 6.63
N VAL A 138 2.21 12.05 7.33
CA VAL A 138 0.79 11.99 7.01
C VAL A 138 -0.02 12.53 8.18
N ASN A 139 -1.13 13.20 7.85
CA ASN A 139 -2.14 13.59 8.82
C ASN A 139 -3.45 12.89 8.45
N SER A 140 -4.06 12.22 9.41
CA SER A 140 -5.35 11.54 9.25
C SER A 140 -6.36 12.13 10.22
N LEU A 141 -7.51 12.57 9.71
CA LEU A 141 -8.61 13.09 10.53
C LEU A 141 -9.23 11.97 11.38
N SER A 142 -9.99 12.34 12.40
CA SER A 142 -10.77 11.41 13.21
C SER A 142 -11.66 10.53 12.32
N GLY A 143 -11.60 9.21 12.49
CA GLY A 143 -12.39 8.26 11.70
C GLY A 143 -11.97 8.09 10.24
N GLU A 144 -10.90 8.76 9.79
CA GLU A 144 -10.48 8.74 8.39
C GLU A 144 -9.96 7.35 7.98
N LYS A 145 -10.56 6.81 6.92
CA LYS A 145 -10.04 5.64 6.19
C LYS A 145 -9.12 6.14 5.10
N GLY A 146 -7.89 5.65 5.10
CA GLY A 146 -6.91 6.00 4.09
C GLY A 146 -6.21 4.78 3.54
N ARG A 147 -5.67 4.90 2.33
CA ARG A 147 -4.81 3.91 1.71
C ARG A 147 -3.49 4.56 1.32
N VAL A 148 -2.38 3.97 1.78
CA VAL A 148 -1.06 4.35 1.29
C VAL A 148 -0.73 3.48 0.10
N TYR A 149 -0.29 4.09 -1.00
CA TYR A 149 0.38 3.40 -2.09
C TYR A 149 1.84 3.82 -2.15
N ILE A 150 2.71 2.86 -2.41
CA ILE A 150 4.13 3.08 -2.65
C ILE A 150 4.50 2.43 -3.97
N LYS A 151 5.17 3.16 -4.83
CA LYS A 151 5.95 2.59 -5.93
C LYS A 151 7.41 2.69 -5.56
N VAL A 152 8.15 1.59 -5.64
CA VAL A 152 9.61 1.62 -5.58
C VAL A 152 10.18 1.12 -6.89
N PHE A 153 11.26 1.76 -7.34
CA PHE A 153 12.02 1.31 -8.48
C PHE A 153 13.50 1.16 -8.11
N TYR A 154 14.05 0.00 -8.44
CA TYR A 154 15.47 -0.29 -8.28
C TYR A 154 16.05 -0.76 -9.62
N LYS A 155 17.03 0.01 -10.12
CA LYS A 155 17.89 -0.36 -11.24
C LYS A 155 18.96 -1.27 -10.68
N GLU A 156 19.18 -2.45 -11.28
CA GLU A 156 20.41 -3.17 -10.98
C GLU A 156 21.61 -2.31 -11.32
N GLY A 157 22.58 -2.23 -10.40
CA GLY A 157 23.91 -1.75 -10.74
C GLY A 157 24.51 -2.73 -11.73
N GLY A 158 24.89 -2.26 -12.92
CA GLY A 158 25.76 -3.02 -13.80
C GLY A 158 27.05 -3.31 -13.05
N HIS A 159 27.33 -4.60 -12.84
CA HIS A 159 28.70 -5.04 -12.56
C HIS A 159 29.53 -4.91 -13.84
#